data_AF-A0A660SKN9-F1
#
_entry.id   AF-A0A660SKN9-F1
#
_cell.length_a   1.000
_cell.length_b   1.000
_cell.length_c   1.000
_cell.angle_alpha   90.00
_cell.angle_beta   90.00
_cell.angle_gamma   90.00
#
_symmetry.space_group_name_H-M   'P 1'
#
loop_
_entity.id
_entity.type
_entity.pdbx_description
1 polymer ?
#
loop_
_entity_poly.entity_id
_entity_poly.type
_entity_poly.pdbx_seq_one_letter_code
_entity_poly.pdbx_strand_id
1 'polypeptide(L)'
;MRTKLIPLVGIALLPSLVFTITRDEIYSNGVIWEIIDEWSPQKDTAHFPYYGIYYSDWTVPGSYYVEAYVYGGVDSKGQFLARIRSGDCAGGKNTKSVWLKEYGKPDGILPAEKLAGIDCSAFVSACWEISRYNTVGLANISLKLDDKNKLKPGDILNKPNVHVVLVLSVPQNGRVTTIEATPPGIILNPYRPFSELPGYEPYSIFPQFAKETPSDGEEITDPKPTISVEVTGSGDIIPDLMLLDGKAVNFVTEQIQDGKRLKFTPGENLKDGEHTVEVHAVNKKVNKNFEDLYFWSFEIRASYPVVVSTTPSDKEQGVDISTDIVITFSKEMDRGSINEGTVLFDPPLQGGFTTSWDASGKTVTLTLTDPEHDLEFLEDYEVTVTEGVMDINGVKLDGDRDGKPEDV
;
A
#
# COMPACT_ATOMS: atom_id res chain seq x y z
N MET A 1 9.78 -7.63 21.01
CA MET A 1 8.75 -7.02 20.14
C MET A 1 8.93 -5.52 20.22
N ARG A 2 9.61 -4.92 19.23
CA ARG A 2 9.80 -3.46 19.17
C ARG A 2 8.59 -2.86 18.45
N THR A 3 7.74 -2.18 19.20
CA THR A 3 6.67 -1.34 18.69
C THR A 3 7.32 -0.19 17.93
N LYS A 4 7.23 -0.17 16.59
CA LYS A 4 7.67 0.98 15.79
C LYS A 4 6.72 2.14 16.09
N LEU A 5 7.24 3.22 16.68
CA LEU A 5 6.56 4.50 16.77
C LEU A 5 6.55 5.14 15.37
N ILE A 6 5.36 5.55 14.93
CA ILE A 6 5.16 6.35 13.72
C ILE A 6 5.44 7.82 14.09
N PRO A 7 6.33 8.55 13.39
CA PRO A 7 6.54 9.96 13.67
C PRO A 7 5.37 10.79 13.09
N LEU A 8 4.90 11.76 13.86
CA LEU A 8 3.91 12.74 13.45
C LEU A 8 4.56 13.71 12.44
N VAL A 9 4.12 13.71 11.18
CA VAL A 9 4.63 14.61 10.12
C VAL A 9 3.65 15.76 9.88
N GLY A 10 4.22 16.93 9.57
CA GLY A 10 3.55 18.23 9.51
C GLY A 10 2.44 18.35 8.47
N ILE A 11 1.46 19.19 8.81
CA ILE A 11 0.27 19.49 8.02
C ILE A 11 0.67 20.23 6.74
N ALA A 12 0.70 19.50 5.62
CA ALA A 12 0.50 20.11 4.31
C ALA A 12 -0.98 20.50 4.18
N LEU A 13 -1.24 21.72 3.68
CA LEU A 13 -2.59 22.19 3.40
C LEU A 13 -3.23 21.32 2.31
N LEU A 14 -4.07 20.37 2.73
CA LEU A 14 -4.83 19.47 1.87
C LEU A 14 -5.93 20.23 1.09
N PRO A 15 -6.28 19.81 -0.13
CA PRO A 15 -7.44 20.33 -0.84
C PRO A 15 -8.72 20.00 -0.05
N SER A 16 -9.72 20.88 -0.15
CA SER A 16 -11.09 20.82 0.40
C SER A 16 -11.47 19.57 1.22
N LEU A 17 -11.92 19.75 2.48
CA LEU A 17 -12.57 18.71 3.30
C LEU A 17 -13.72 18.04 2.52
N VAL A 18 -13.39 16.95 1.83
CA VAL A 18 -14.35 15.98 1.38
C VAL A 18 -14.35 14.90 2.47
N PHE A 19 -15.47 14.71 3.15
CA PHE A 19 -15.58 13.63 4.13
C PHE A 19 -15.29 12.28 3.44
N THR A 20 -14.25 11.61 3.89
CA THR A 20 -13.87 10.25 3.49
C THR A 20 -14.28 9.27 4.57
N ILE A 21 -14.46 8.01 4.17
CA ILE A 21 -14.65 6.87 5.07
C ILE A 21 -13.35 6.08 5.05
N THR A 22 -12.75 5.89 6.21
CA THR A 22 -11.50 5.16 6.43
C THR A 22 -11.77 3.74 6.93
N ARG A 23 -10.75 2.88 6.87
CA ARG A 23 -10.82 1.52 7.43
C ARG A 23 -11.07 1.53 8.94
N ASP A 24 -10.45 2.47 9.66
CA ASP A 24 -10.56 2.61 11.11
C ASP A 24 -11.97 3.04 11.54
N GLU A 25 -12.62 3.91 10.77
CA GLU A 25 -14.02 4.28 11.00
C GLU A 25 -14.94 3.08 10.78
N ILE A 26 -14.76 2.30 9.71
CA ILE A 26 -15.58 1.10 9.47
C ILE A 26 -15.33 0.03 10.54
N TYR A 27 -14.07 -0.17 10.96
CA TYR A 27 -13.73 -1.05 12.07
C TYR A 27 -14.47 -0.61 13.34
N SER A 28 -14.39 0.68 13.67
CA SER A 28 -15.04 1.26 14.84
C SER A 28 -16.56 1.11 14.75
N ASN A 29 -17.15 1.40 13.60
CA ASN A 29 -18.58 1.21 13.34
C ASN A 29 -19.00 -0.24 13.58
N GLY A 30 -18.23 -1.22 13.07
CA GLY A 30 -18.49 -2.64 13.29
C GLY A 30 -18.42 -3.04 14.77
N VAL A 31 -17.31 -2.74 15.45
CA VAL A 31 -17.10 -3.09 16.87
C VAL A 31 -18.12 -2.39 17.77
N ILE A 32 -18.37 -1.10 17.54
CA ILE A 32 -19.41 -0.36 18.25
C ILE A 32 -20.75 -1.01 17.98
N TRP A 33 -21.03 -1.50 16.76
CA TRP A 33 -22.31 -2.12 16.42
C TRP A 33 -22.67 -3.34 17.29
N GLU A 34 -21.67 -4.10 17.70
CA GLU A 34 -21.84 -5.27 18.57
C GLU A 34 -22.50 -4.91 19.90
N ILE A 35 -22.30 -3.67 20.37
CA ILE A 35 -22.80 -3.19 21.67
C ILE A 35 -23.94 -2.20 21.44
N ILE A 36 -25.11 -2.54 21.95
CA ILE A 36 -26.28 -1.65 22.02
C ILE A 36 -26.68 -1.43 23.49
N ASP A 37 -27.38 -0.33 23.75
CA ASP A 37 -27.97 -0.07 25.07
C ASP A 37 -28.76 -1.27 25.56
N GLU A 38 -28.73 -1.51 26.87
CA GLU A 38 -29.46 -2.60 27.51
C GLU A 38 -30.95 -2.59 27.11
N TRP A 39 -31.46 -3.74 26.69
CA TRP A 39 -32.86 -3.89 26.32
C TRP A 39 -33.46 -5.22 26.78
N SER A 40 -34.76 -5.20 27.04
CA SER A 40 -35.55 -6.37 27.44
C SER A 40 -36.68 -6.64 26.45
N PRO A 41 -36.82 -7.86 25.91
CA PRO A 41 -37.92 -8.19 25.03
C PRO A 41 -39.26 -8.03 25.77
N GLN A 42 -40.26 -7.50 25.08
CA GLN A 42 -41.64 -7.45 25.57
C GLN A 42 -42.44 -8.71 25.22
N LYS A 43 -41.99 -9.43 24.19
CA LYS A 43 -42.50 -10.74 23.76
C LYS A 43 -41.38 -11.51 23.06
N ASP A 44 -41.46 -12.83 23.13
CA ASP A 44 -40.51 -13.77 22.50
C ASP A 44 -41.15 -14.54 21.33
N THR A 45 -42.35 -14.15 20.92
CA THR A 45 -43.05 -14.73 19.79
C THR A 45 -43.73 -13.68 18.92
N ALA A 46 -43.74 -13.91 17.62
CA ALA A 46 -44.51 -13.11 16.65
C ALA A 46 -45.41 -14.01 15.81
N HIS A 47 -46.68 -13.60 15.68
CA HIS A 47 -47.65 -14.31 14.88
C HIS A 47 -47.77 -13.70 13.48
N PHE A 48 -47.45 -14.51 12.47
CA PHE A 48 -47.70 -14.20 11.08
C PHE A 48 -48.94 -14.97 10.61
N PRO A 49 -50.03 -14.27 10.22
CA PRO A 49 -51.21 -14.92 9.65
C PRO A 49 -50.78 -15.86 8.52
N TYR A 50 -51.33 -17.08 8.48
CA TYR A 50 -51.03 -18.14 7.48
C TYR A 50 -49.64 -18.80 7.56
N TYR A 51 -48.65 -18.16 8.19
CA TYR A 51 -47.26 -18.63 8.19
C TYR A 51 -46.75 -19.14 9.55
N GLY A 52 -47.57 -19.02 10.59
CA GLY A 52 -47.32 -19.59 11.90
C GLY A 52 -46.65 -18.63 12.88
N ILE A 53 -45.94 -19.21 13.85
CA ILE A 53 -45.35 -18.46 14.96
C ILE A 53 -43.83 -18.47 14.77
N TYR A 54 -43.25 -17.28 14.81
CA TYR A 54 -41.80 -17.08 14.90
C TYR A 54 -41.43 -16.97 16.37
N TYR A 55 -40.37 -17.67 16.76
CA TYR A 55 -39.87 -17.73 18.12
C TYR A 55 -38.53 -17.01 18.17
N SER A 56 -38.42 -16.02 19.04
CA SER A 56 -37.20 -15.31 19.36
C SER A 56 -36.24 -16.21 20.14
N ASP A 57 -34.94 -16.05 19.91
CA ASP A 57 -33.90 -16.60 20.79
C ASP A 57 -33.68 -15.71 22.04
N TRP A 58 -34.27 -14.52 22.05
CA TRP A 58 -34.29 -13.53 23.13
C TRP A 58 -35.61 -13.65 23.92
N THR A 59 -35.56 -14.27 25.11
CA THR A 59 -36.74 -14.71 25.88
C THR A 59 -37.20 -13.70 26.93
N VAL A 60 -38.48 -13.75 27.32
CA VAL A 60 -39.05 -12.94 28.40
C VAL A 60 -39.16 -13.75 29.70
N PRO A 61 -38.72 -13.22 30.87
CA PRO A 61 -37.91 -12.01 31.04
C PRO A 61 -36.45 -12.24 30.62
N GLY A 62 -35.78 -11.19 30.17
CA GLY A 62 -34.38 -11.22 29.76
C GLY A 62 -33.81 -9.81 29.60
N SER A 63 -32.49 -9.68 29.64
CA SER A 63 -31.78 -8.43 29.36
C SER A 63 -30.58 -8.70 28.46
N TYR A 64 -30.43 -7.91 27.40
CA TYR A 64 -29.49 -8.15 26.32
C TYR A 64 -28.84 -6.86 25.82
N TYR A 65 -27.70 -7.00 25.15
CA TYR A 65 -26.81 -5.91 24.75
C TYR A 65 -26.39 -5.99 23.27
N VAL A 66 -27.08 -6.83 22.50
CA VAL A 66 -26.78 -7.10 21.09
C VAL A 66 -28.05 -6.90 20.26
N GLU A 67 -27.92 -6.32 19.06
CA GLU A 67 -29.02 -6.21 18.12
C GLU A 67 -29.38 -7.59 17.53
N ALA A 68 -30.66 -7.91 17.48
CA ALA A 68 -31.13 -9.21 16.99
C ALA A 68 -30.96 -9.33 15.46
N TYR A 69 -30.72 -10.56 14.99
CA TYR A 69 -30.70 -10.87 13.57
C TYR A 69 -32.13 -11.07 13.05
N VAL A 70 -32.44 -10.44 11.93
CA VAL A 70 -33.67 -10.69 11.17
C VAL A 70 -33.34 -10.70 9.68
N TYR A 71 -33.73 -11.78 8.98
CA TYR A 71 -33.60 -11.81 7.53
C TYR A 71 -34.41 -10.69 6.86
N GLY A 72 -33.72 -9.93 6.01
CA GLY A 72 -34.28 -8.75 5.37
C GLY A 72 -34.47 -7.54 6.29
N GLY A 73 -34.05 -7.64 7.56
CA GLY A 73 -34.05 -6.56 8.53
C GLY A 73 -33.14 -5.41 8.12
N VAL A 74 -33.55 -4.19 8.44
CA VAL A 74 -32.87 -2.94 8.07
C VAL A 74 -32.85 -1.95 9.22
N ASP A 75 -33.17 -2.40 10.43
CA ASP A 75 -33.19 -1.53 11.59
C ASP A 75 -31.79 -0.97 11.82
N SER A 76 -31.71 0.32 12.11
CA SER A 76 -30.61 0.88 12.89
C SER A 76 -30.81 0.54 14.37
N LYS A 77 -29.75 0.61 15.17
CA LYS A 77 -29.83 0.43 16.63
C LYS A 77 -30.99 1.18 17.28
N GLY A 78 -31.16 2.46 16.94
CA GLY A 78 -32.23 3.29 17.49
C GLY A 78 -33.63 2.83 17.09
N GLN A 79 -33.79 2.39 15.84
CA GLN A 79 -35.05 1.83 15.33
C GLN A 79 -35.36 0.49 15.99
N PHE A 80 -34.37 -0.40 16.12
CA PHE A 80 -34.50 -1.67 16.82
C PHE A 80 -35.03 -1.44 18.24
N LEU A 81 -34.36 -0.60 19.04
CA LEU A 81 -34.80 -0.30 20.41
C LEU A 81 -36.21 0.31 20.47
N ALA A 82 -36.55 1.19 19.51
CA ALA A 82 -37.90 1.77 19.43
C ALA A 82 -38.97 0.71 19.12
N ARG A 83 -38.66 -0.23 18.24
CA ARG A 83 -39.56 -1.35 17.89
C ARG A 83 -39.74 -2.31 19.06
N ILE A 84 -38.68 -2.65 19.78
CA ILE A 84 -38.77 -3.47 21.01
C ILE A 84 -39.68 -2.79 22.05
N ARG A 85 -39.50 -1.50 22.30
CA ARG A 85 -40.38 -0.73 23.21
C ARG A 85 -41.83 -0.66 22.73
N SER A 86 -42.05 -0.68 21.42
CA SER A 86 -43.38 -0.71 20.80
C SER A 86 -44.01 -2.11 20.79
N GLY A 87 -43.29 -3.12 21.30
CA GLY A 87 -43.78 -4.48 21.45
C GLY A 87 -43.51 -5.39 20.25
N ASP A 88 -42.62 -5.04 19.32
CA ASP A 88 -42.15 -5.97 18.29
C ASP A 88 -41.27 -7.07 18.89
N CYS A 89 -41.23 -8.22 18.22
CA CYS A 89 -40.43 -9.36 18.66
C CYS A 89 -38.98 -9.18 18.15
N ALA A 90 -37.98 -9.32 19.02
CA ALA A 90 -36.58 -9.27 18.62
C ALA A 90 -36.22 -10.54 17.85
N GLY A 91 -35.78 -10.44 16.59
CA GLY A 91 -35.39 -11.64 15.83
C GLY A 91 -36.51 -12.68 15.70
N GLY A 92 -36.18 -13.84 15.13
CA GLY A 92 -37.01 -15.02 15.29
C GLY A 92 -36.87 -16.07 14.21
N LYS A 93 -37.09 -17.32 14.60
CA LYS A 93 -37.14 -18.50 13.72
C LYS A 93 -38.53 -19.10 13.67
N ASN A 94 -38.94 -19.57 12.50
CA ASN A 94 -40.17 -20.34 12.37
C ASN A 94 -39.91 -21.79 12.81
N THR A 95 -40.61 -22.28 13.84
CA THR A 95 -40.43 -23.66 14.34
C THR A 95 -41.56 -24.62 13.93
N LYS A 96 -42.57 -24.13 13.19
CA LYS A 96 -43.79 -24.91 12.87
C LYS A 96 -43.73 -25.71 11.57
N SER A 97 -42.66 -25.66 10.79
CA SER A 97 -42.59 -26.44 9.54
C SER A 97 -41.39 -27.39 9.52
N VAL A 98 -41.64 -28.63 9.12
CA VAL A 98 -40.63 -29.63 8.72
C VAL A 98 -39.83 -29.17 7.49
N TRP A 99 -40.31 -28.14 6.78
CA TRP A 99 -39.73 -27.65 5.54
C TRP A 99 -38.84 -26.41 5.73
N LEU A 100 -39.06 -25.57 6.74
CA LEU A 100 -38.31 -24.33 6.97
C LEU A 100 -38.03 -24.12 8.46
N LYS A 101 -36.94 -24.73 8.91
CA LYS A 101 -36.18 -24.33 10.10
C LYS A 101 -35.25 -23.16 9.74
N GLU A 102 -35.76 -22.18 9.03
CA GLU A 102 -34.93 -21.14 8.42
C GLU A 102 -35.24 -19.80 9.07
N TYR A 103 -34.18 -19.06 9.36
CA TYR A 103 -34.27 -17.64 9.67
C TYR A 103 -34.60 -16.82 8.40
N GLY A 104 -34.72 -17.47 7.23
CA GLY A 104 -34.97 -16.89 5.90
C GLY A 104 -36.35 -17.22 5.29
N LYS A 105 -36.52 -16.85 4.01
CA LYS A 105 -37.80 -16.79 3.26
C LYS A 105 -38.28 -18.13 2.67
N PRO A 106 -39.40 -18.66 3.17
CA PRO A 106 -40.38 -19.33 2.33
C PRO A 106 -41.45 -18.35 1.84
N ASP A 107 -41.82 -18.46 0.56
CA ASP A 107 -43.13 -18.03 0.04
C ASP A 107 -43.49 -16.54 0.22
N GLY A 108 -42.51 -15.63 0.09
CA GLY A 108 -42.77 -14.19 -0.02
C GLY A 108 -42.97 -13.42 1.29
N ILE A 109 -42.79 -14.07 2.45
CA ILE A 109 -42.84 -13.40 3.76
C ILE A 109 -41.66 -12.43 3.90
N LEU A 110 -41.91 -11.26 4.50
CA LEU A 110 -40.88 -10.33 4.95
C LEU A 110 -40.86 -10.30 6.49
N PRO A 111 -40.10 -11.19 7.17
CA PRO A 111 -40.11 -11.27 8.64
C PRO A 111 -39.79 -9.93 9.32
N ALA A 112 -38.95 -9.12 8.67
CA ALA A 112 -38.59 -7.77 9.09
C ALA A 112 -39.78 -6.82 9.33
N GLU A 113 -40.96 -7.06 8.76
CA GLU A 113 -42.15 -6.22 9.00
C GLU A 113 -42.68 -6.33 10.45
N LYS A 114 -42.51 -7.48 11.11
CA LYS A 114 -43.00 -7.70 12.49
C LYS A 114 -41.92 -8.13 13.47
N LEU A 115 -40.72 -8.43 12.98
CA LEU A 115 -39.54 -8.74 13.77
C LEU A 115 -38.57 -7.56 13.69
N ALA A 116 -38.10 -7.12 14.85
CA ALA A 116 -37.06 -6.10 14.98
C ALA A 116 -35.68 -6.75 14.86
N GLY A 117 -34.82 -6.16 14.04
CA GLY A 117 -33.44 -6.59 13.86
C GLY A 117 -32.86 -6.24 12.49
N ILE A 118 -31.64 -6.69 12.28
CA ILE A 118 -30.83 -6.37 11.11
C ILE A 118 -30.37 -7.62 10.37
N ASP A 119 -30.29 -7.54 9.04
CA ASP A 119 -29.75 -8.59 8.17
C ASP A 119 -28.25 -8.42 7.94
N CYS A 120 -27.56 -9.50 7.55
CA CYS A 120 -26.12 -9.53 7.25
C CYS A 120 -25.67 -8.42 6.29
N SER A 121 -26.42 -8.24 5.20
CA SER A 121 -26.11 -7.27 4.15
C SER A 121 -26.47 -5.84 4.52
N ALA A 122 -27.53 -5.66 5.32
CA ALA A 122 -27.91 -4.37 5.88
C ALA A 122 -26.88 -3.89 6.92
N PHE A 123 -26.40 -4.81 7.76
CA PHE A 123 -25.34 -4.57 8.73
C PHE A 123 -24.06 -4.06 8.05
N VAL A 124 -23.55 -4.80 7.06
CA VAL A 124 -22.35 -4.37 6.30
C VAL A 124 -22.57 -3.01 5.62
N SER A 125 -23.73 -2.80 4.99
CA SER A 125 -24.07 -1.52 4.35
C SER A 125 -24.06 -0.37 5.35
N ALA A 126 -24.55 -0.60 6.57
CA ALA A 126 -24.57 0.38 7.64
C ALA A 126 -23.17 0.68 8.18
N CYS A 127 -22.31 -0.33 8.36
CA CYS A 127 -20.90 -0.12 8.73
C CYS A 127 -20.12 0.69 7.69
N TRP A 128 -20.45 0.50 6.41
CA TRP A 128 -19.92 1.28 5.28
C TRP A 128 -20.62 2.63 5.09
N GLU A 129 -21.58 2.98 5.93
CA GLU A 129 -22.41 4.20 5.85
C GLU A 129 -23.11 4.43 4.50
N ILE A 130 -23.46 3.36 3.81
CA ILE A 130 -24.13 3.42 2.51
C ILE A 130 -25.59 2.99 2.64
N SER A 131 -26.37 3.32 1.61
CA SER A 131 -27.71 2.73 1.46
C SER A 131 -27.62 1.20 1.39
N ARG A 132 -28.68 0.52 1.82
CA ARG A 132 -28.71 -0.94 1.85
C ARG A 132 -28.46 -1.57 0.48
N TYR A 133 -27.49 -2.47 0.42
CA TYR A 133 -27.30 -3.44 -0.66
C TYR A 133 -27.54 -4.87 -0.15
N ASN A 134 -27.94 -5.77 -1.05
CA ASN A 134 -27.91 -7.21 -0.78
C ASN A 134 -26.50 -7.78 -1.06
N THR A 135 -26.28 -9.07 -0.78
CA THR A 135 -24.95 -9.70 -0.96
C THR A 135 -24.43 -9.64 -2.40
N VAL A 136 -25.28 -9.74 -3.42
CA VAL A 136 -24.88 -9.56 -4.83
C VAL A 136 -24.50 -8.11 -5.12
N GLY A 137 -25.30 -7.16 -4.61
CA GLY A 137 -25.06 -5.73 -4.75
C GLY A 137 -23.74 -5.30 -4.12
N LEU A 138 -23.44 -5.82 -2.91
CA LEU A 138 -22.16 -5.60 -2.23
C LEU A 138 -20.98 -6.11 -3.07
N ALA A 139 -21.09 -7.29 -3.71
CA ALA A 139 -20.06 -7.74 -4.65
C ALA A 139 -19.90 -6.81 -5.85
N ASN A 140 -21.01 -6.32 -6.43
CA ASN A 140 -20.99 -5.47 -7.63
C ASN A 140 -20.42 -4.06 -7.38
N ILE A 141 -20.50 -3.56 -6.15
CA ILE A 141 -19.92 -2.26 -5.79
C ILE A 141 -18.48 -2.36 -5.30
N SER A 142 -17.94 -3.55 -5.10
CA SER A 142 -16.60 -3.78 -4.56
C SER A 142 -15.69 -4.43 -5.59
N LEU A 143 -14.38 -4.27 -5.41
CA LEU A 143 -13.36 -4.95 -6.21
C LEU A 143 -13.15 -6.33 -5.61
N LYS A 144 -13.25 -7.39 -6.42
CA LYS A 144 -12.92 -8.74 -5.97
C LYS A 144 -11.40 -8.87 -5.82
N LEU A 145 -10.94 -9.35 -4.67
CA LEU A 145 -9.53 -9.66 -4.46
C LEU A 145 -9.23 -11.07 -4.97
N ASP A 146 -8.00 -11.28 -5.44
CA ASP A 146 -7.50 -12.56 -5.94
C ASP A 146 -7.08 -13.53 -4.82
N ASP A 147 -6.73 -13.01 -3.64
CA ASP A 147 -6.37 -13.80 -2.46
C ASP A 147 -7.00 -13.22 -1.18
N LYS A 148 -7.52 -14.10 -0.31
CA LYS A 148 -8.01 -13.73 1.02
C LYS A 148 -6.93 -13.14 1.90
N ASN A 149 -5.65 -13.47 1.68
CA ASN A 149 -4.53 -12.90 2.44
C ASN A 149 -4.34 -11.39 2.22
N LYS A 150 -4.98 -10.82 1.18
CA LYS A 150 -4.96 -9.37 0.91
C LYS A 150 -6.04 -8.59 1.66
N LEU A 151 -6.92 -9.27 2.39
CA LEU A 151 -7.96 -8.61 3.17
C LEU A 151 -7.36 -7.66 4.21
N LYS A 152 -8.01 -6.52 4.41
CA LYS A 152 -7.76 -5.54 5.45
C LYS A 152 -9.05 -5.25 6.22
N PRO A 153 -8.98 -4.63 7.42
CA PRO A 153 -10.16 -4.15 8.12
C PRO A 153 -11.06 -3.30 7.21
N GLY A 154 -12.38 -3.51 7.30
CA GLY A 154 -13.38 -2.85 6.46
C GLY A 154 -13.71 -3.58 5.15
N ASP A 155 -12.90 -4.55 4.73
CA ASP A 155 -13.23 -5.43 3.60
C ASP A 155 -14.32 -6.45 3.98
N ILE A 156 -14.87 -7.14 2.98
CA ILE A 156 -15.87 -8.18 3.21
C ILE A 156 -15.42 -9.52 2.66
N LEU A 157 -15.83 -10.57 3.36
CA LEU A 157 -15.91 -11.90 2.80
C LEU A 157 -17.38 -12.13 2.45
N ASN A 158 -17.65 -12.37 1.18
CA ASN A 158 -19.01 -12.42 0.66
C ASN A 158 -19.28 -13.72 -0.08
N LYS A 159 -20.44 -14.31 0.20
CA LYS A 159 -21.01 -15.44 -0.52
C LYS A 159 -22.31 -14.95 -1.17
N PRO A 160 -22.25 -14.47 -2.43
CA PRO A 160 -23.40 -13.87 -3.10
C PRO A 160 -24.65 -14.76 -3.05
N ASN A 161 -25.81 -14.16 -2.81
CA ASN A 161 -27.10 -14.81 -2.56
C ASN A 161 -27.22 -15.59 -1.24
N VAL A 162 -26.17 -15.67 -0.42
CA VAL A 162 -26.18 -16.46 0.81
C VAL A 162 -25.91 -15.59 2.04
N HIS A 163 -24.71 -15.03 2.17
CA HIS A 163 -24.30 -14.34 3.39
C HIS A 163 -23.07 -13.45 3.16
N VAL A 164 -22.86 -12.48 4.03
CA VAL A 164 -21.68 -11.60 4.01
C VAL A 164 -21.20 -11.35 5.44
N VAL A 165 -19.88 -11.27 5.60
CA VAL A 165 -19.24 -10.92 6.87
C VAL A 165 -18.26 -9.76 6.68
N LEU A 166 -18.16 -8.88 7.67
CA LEU A 166 -17.22 -7.77 7.69
C LEU A 166 -15.90 -8.23 8.31
N VAL A 167 -14.78 -7.85 7.69
CA VAL A 167 -13.44 -8.15 8.16
C VAL A 167 -12.96 -7.04 9.10
N LEU A 168 -12.39 -7.44 10.24
CA LEU A 168 -11.88 -6.53 11.27
C LEU A 168 -10.37 -6.66 11.52
N SER A 169 -9.67 -7.59 10.85
CA SER A 169 -8.22 -7.72 10.99
C SER A 169 -7.57 -8.08 9.65
N VAL A 170 -6.29 -7.76 9.52
CA VAL A 170 -5.45 -8.38 8.50
C VAL A 170 -5.35 -9.89 8.79
N PRO A 171 -5.50 -10.77 7.79
CA PRO A 171 -5.36 -12.21 7.98
C PRO A 171 -3.96 -12.59 8.44
N GLN A 172 -3.88 -13.60 9.31
CA GLN A 172 -2.62 -14.20 9.75
C GLN A 172 -2.77 -15.71 9.83
N ASN A 173 -1.85 -16.45 9.21
CA ASN A 173 -1.83 -17.92 9.23
C ASN A 173 -3.17 -18.56 8.81
N GLY A 174 -3.84 -18.00 7.79
CA GLY A 174 -5.13 -18.48 7.29
C GLY A 174 -6.32 -18.22 8.21
N ARG A 175 -6.18 -17.29 9.17
CA ARG A 175 -7.23 -16.86 10.11
C ARG A 175 -7.49 -15.36 10.00
N VAL A 176 -8.71 -14.95 10.29
CA VAL A 176 -9.14 -13.55 10.24
C VAL A 176 -10.18 -13.26 11.33
N THR A 177 -10.16 -12.07 11.91
CA THR A 177 -11.24 -11.63 12.80
C THR A 177 -12.37 -11.02 11.98
N THR A 178 -13.59 -11.49 12.19
CA THR A 178 -14.79 -11.02 11.45
C THR A 178 -15.91 -10.65 12.41
N ILE A 179 -16.79 -9.78 11.98
CA ILE A 179 -18.08 -9.50 12.63
C ILE A 179 -19.20 -9.67 11.62
N GLU A 180 -20.33 -10.22 12.06
CA GLU A 180 -21.46 -10.52 11.19
C GLU A 180 -22.80 -10.43 11.91
N ALA A 181 -23.85 -10.06 11.19
CA ALA A 181 -25.22 -10.29 11.63
C ALA A 181 -25.65 -11.68 11.20
N THR A 182 -25.79 -12.60 12.15
CA THR A 182 -26.19 -13.99 11.91
C THR A 182 -26.96 -14.49 13.13
N PRO A 183 -27.96 -15.38 12.99
CA PRO A 183 -28.74 -15.80 14.14
C PRO A 183 -27.90 -16.21 15.37
N PRO A 184 -28.22 -15.71 16.58
CA PRO A 184 -29.41 -14.91 16.90
C PRO A 184 -29.25 -13.37 16.76
N GLY A 185 -28.06 -12.85 16.46
CA GLY A 185 -27.73 -11.40 16.54
C GLY A 185 -26.45 -10.97 15.82
N ILE A 186 -25.84 -9.86 16.24
CA ILE A 186 -24.49 -9.51 15.81
C ILE A 186 -23.47 -10.37 16.59
N ILE A 187 -22.50 -10.96 15.89
CA ILE A 187 -21.51 -11.86 16.49
C ILE A 187 -20.11 -11.48 16.01
N LEU A 188 -19.22 -11.21 16.98
CA LEU A 188 -17.78 -11.13 16.76
C LEU A 188 -17.15 -12.52 16.78
N ASN A 189 -16.41 -12.85 15.73
CA ASN A 189 -15.69 -14.11 15.57
C ASN A 189 -14.18 -13.83 15.50
N PRO A 190 -13.47 -13.85 16.64
CA PRO A 190 -12.02 -13.64 16.66
C PRO A 190 -11.27 -14.82 16.05
N TYR A 191 -10.29 -14.54 15.21
CA TYR A 191 -9.38 -15.54 14.62
C TYR A 191 -10.06 -16.70 13.87
N ARG A 192 -11.17 -16.45 13.19
CA ARG A 192 -11.91 -17.43 12.41
C ARG A 192 -11.05 -17.98 11.26
N PRO A 193 -10.87 -19.32 11.14
CA PRO A 193 -10.09 -19.90 10.06
C PRO A 193 -10.85 -19.87 8.73
N PHE A 194 -10.13 -19.68 7.62
CA PHE A 194 -10.75 -19.68 6.29
C PHE A 194 -11.44 -21.00 5.91
N SER A 195 -11.08 -22.11 6.55
CA SER A 195 -11.75 -23.41 6.39
C SER A 195 -13.22 -23.39 6.84
N GLU A 196 -13.59 -22.49 7.76
CA GLU A 196 -14.97 -22.28 8.22
C GLU A 196 -15.75 -21.28 7.35
N LEU A 197 -15.10 -20.76 6.30
CA LEU A 197 -15.66 -19.80 5.35
C LEU A 197 -15.63 -20.35 3.91
N PRO A 198 -16.17 -21.57 3.65
CA PRO A 198 -16.17 -22.16 2.31
C PRO A 198 -17.11 -21.40 1.37
N GLY A 199 -16.58 -21.05 0.19
CA GLY A 199 -17.30 -20.32 -0.86
C GLY A 199 -17.50 -18.83 -0.59
N TYR A 200 -16.92 -18.29 0.49
CA TYR A 200 -16.79 -16.84 0.66
C TYR A 200 -15.59 -16.36 -0.16
N GLU A 201 -15.81 -15.30 -0.92
CA GLU A 201 -14.81 -14.64 -1.75
C GLU A 201 -14.48 -13.26 -1.16
N PRO A 202 -13.22 -12.79 -1.24
CA PRO A 202 -12.80 -11.51 -0.67
C PRO A 202 -13.16 -10.34 -1.60
N TYR A 203 -13.69 -9.26 -1.04
CA TYR A 203 -13.97 -8.01 -1.77
C TYR A 203 -13.60 -6.79 -0.94
N SER A 204 -13.13 -5.74 -1.61
CA SER A 204 -12.85 -4.45 -0.99
C SER A 204 -13.64 -3.33 -1.65
N ILE A 205 -14.21 -2.44 -0.83
CA ILE A 205 -14.77 -1.16 -1.26
C ILE A 205 -13.69 -0.06 -1.33
N PHE A 206 -12.49 -0.33 -0.81
CA PHE A 206 -11.37 0.60 -0.74
C PHE A 206 -10.42 0.44 -1.93
N PRO A 207 -9.57 1.45 -2.20
CA PRO A 207 -8.44 1.32 -3.11
C PRO A 207 -7.54 0.13 -2.76
N GLN A 208 -6.99 -0.50 -3.78
CA GLN A 208 -5.99 -1.56 -3.68
C GLN A 208 -4.68 -1.10 -4.31
N PHE A 209 -3.57 -1.37 -3.63
CA PHE A 209 -2.23 -0.95 -4.04
C PHE A 209 -1.41 -2.17 -4.46
N ALA A 210 -0.68 -2.04 -5.54
CA ALA A 210 0.19 -3.11 -6.04
C ALA A 210 1.31 -2.57 -6.94
N LYS A 211 2.29 -3.42 -7.20
CA LYS A 211 3.38 -3.15 -8.16
C LYS A 211 4.10 -1.84 -7.86
N GLU A 212 4.36 -1.61 -6.58
CA GLU A 212 5.27 -0.57 -6.14
C GLU A 212 6.66 -0.79 -6.75
N THR A 213 7.35 0.31 -7.04
CA THR A 213 8.73 0.32 -7.52
C THR A 213 9.41 1.54 -6.92
N PRO A 214 10.59 1.41 -6.30
CA PRO A 214 11.21 0.15 -5.91
C PRO A 214 10.29 -0.68 -4.99
N SER A 215 10.50 -1.99 -4.95
CA SER A 215 9.72 -2.92 -4.14
C SER A 215 9.93 -2.65 -2.65
N ASP A 216 8.96 -3.02 -1.80
CA ASP A 216 9.13 -2.86 -0.34
C ASP A 216 10.36 -3.62 0.18
N GLY A 217 11.27 -2.89 0.82
CA GLY A 217 12.57 -3.36 1.31
C GLY A 217 13.63 -3.61 0.24
N GLU A 218 13.43 -3.17 -1.01
CA GLU A 218 14.42 -3.34 -2.08
C GLU A 218 15.66 -2.46 -1.85
N GLU A 219 16.85 -3.04 -2.02
CA GLU A 219 18.11 -2.30 -2.09
C GLU A 219 18.44 -2.00 -3.55
N ILE A 220 18.61 -0.71 -3.88
CA ILE A 220 18.90 -0.23 -5.24
C ILE A 220 20.16 0.63 -5.26
N THR A 221 20.80 0.71 -6.43
CA THR A 221 22.04 1.49 -6.62
C THR A 221 21.85 2.78 -7.41
N ASP A 222 20.68 2.95 -8.04
CA ASP A 222 20.30 4.16 -8.75
C ASP A 222 19.84 5.22 -7.73
N PRO A 223 20.54 6.36 -7.59
CA PRO A 223 20.15 7.41 -6.66
C PRO A 223 18.98 8.27 -7.16
N LYS A 224 18.52 8.10 -8.41
CA LYS A 224 17.35 8.77 -8.98
C LYS A 224 16.30 7.77 -9.48
N PRO A 225 15.86 6.82 -8.62
CA PRO A 225 14.96 5.78 -9.06
C PRO A 225 13.63 6.37 -9.50
N THR A 226 12.99 5.70 -10.46
CA THR A 226 11.55 5.88 -10.64
C THR A 226 10.81 5.29 -9.45
N ILE A 227 10.04 6.13 -8.76
CA ILE A 227 9.10 5.73 -7.72
C ILE A 227 7.71 5.59 -8.35
N SER A 228 7.07 4.44 -8.22
CA SER A 228 5.79 4.15 -8.86
C SER A 228 4.94 3.22 -8.00
N VAL A 229 3.61 3.30 -8.15
CA VAL A 229 2.65 2.33 -7.59
C VAL A 229 1.37 2.31 -8.42
N GLU A 230 0.74 1.14 -8.57
CA GLU A 230 -0.59 1.01 -9.14
C GLU A 230 -1.65 1.07 -8.05
N VAL A 231 -2.71 1.86 -8.29
CA VAL A 231 -3.87 1.98 -7.41
C VAL A 231 -5.11 1.60 -8.20
N THR A 232 -5.82 0.57 -7.75
CA THR A 232 -7.02 0.04 -8.41
C THR A 232 -8.22 0.04 -7.48
N GLY A 233 -9.43 -0.09 -8.02
CA GLY A 233 -10.65 -0.22 -7.24
C GLY A 233 -11.90 -0.37 -8.09
N SER A 234 -13.04 -0.49 -7.44
CA SER A 234 -14.34 -0.72 -8.10
C SER A 234 -15.03 0.54 -8.62
N GLY A 235 -14.50 1.72 -8.30
CA GLY A 235 -15.08 3.02 -8.61
C GLY A 235 -14.09 3.95 -9.28
N ASP A 236 -14.29 5.25 -9.10
CA ASP A 236 -13.38 6.26 -9.61
C ASP A 236 -12.20 6.41 -8.63
N ILE A 237 -11.01 6.00 -9.09
CA ILE A 237 -9.77 6.09 -8.30
C ILE A 237 -9.20 7.50 -8.39
N ILE A 238 -9.08 8.14 -7.23
CA ILE A 238 -8.58 9.50 -7.07
C ILE A 238 -7.37 9.45 -6.13
N PRO A 239 -6.14 9.38 -6.68
CA PRO A 239 -4.94 9.55 -5.88
C PRO A 239 -4.79 11.03 -5.49
N ASP A 240 -4.59 11.31 -4.21
CA ASP A 240 -4.59 12.69 -3.68
C ASP A 240 -3.19 13.14 -3.26
N LEU A 241 -2.40 12.22 -2.68
CA LEU A 241 -1.11 12.56 -2.10
C LEU A 241 -0.09 11.44 -2.32
N MET A 242 1.15 11.83 -2.62
CA MET A 242 2.33 10.99 -2.51
C MET A 242 3.38 11.75 -1.69
N LEU A 243 3.93 11.11 -0.67
CA LEU A 243 5.04 11.64 0.12
C LEU A 243 6.28 10.78 -0.11
N LEU A 244 7.43 11.43 -0.27
CA LEU A 244 8.76 10.81 -0.16
C LEU A 244 9.43 11.39 1.08
N ASP A 245 9.81 10.53 2.02
CA ASP A 245 10.41 10.91 3.31
C ASP A 245 9.58 11.97 4.07
N GLY A 246 8.27 11.79 4.05
CA GLY A 246 7.31 12.71 4.67
C GLY A 246 7.10 14.04 3.93
N LYS A 247 7.67 14.23 2.73
CA LYS A 247 7.50 15.44 1.93
C LYS A 247 6.65 15.17 0.69
N ALA A 248 5.67 16.01 0.45
CA ALA A 248 4.81 15.92 -0.73
C ALA A 248 5.63 16.08 -2.02
N VAL A 249 5.38 15.19 -2.98
CA VAL A 249 6.02 15.21 -4.30
C VAL A 249 5.00 15.40 -5.41
N ASN A 250 5.42 16.03 -6.51
CA ASN A 250 4.61 16.14 -7.70
C ASN A 250 4.75 14.86 -8.53
N PHE A 251 3.75 14.00 -8.47
CA PHE A 251 3.68 12.78 -9.28
C PHE A 251 2.81 12.99 -10.52
N VAL A 252 2.99 12.14 -11.52
CA VAL A 252 2.11 12.03 -12.68
C VAL A 252 1.26 10.77 -12.57
N THR A 253 0.09 10.77 -13.22
CA THR A 253 -0.80 9.61 -13.27
C THR A 253 -0.98 9.09 -14.68
N GLU A 254 -0.91 7.78 -14.84
CA GLU A 254 -1.26 7.05 -16.06
C GLU A 254 -2.53 6.22 -15.82
N GLN A 255 -3.46 6.20 -16.78
CA GLN A 255 -4.65 5.37 -16.69
C GLN A 255 -4.29 3.90 -16.92
N ILE A 256 -4.80 3.02 -16.06
CA ILE A 256 -4.68 1.56 -16.22
C ILE A 256 -6.05 0.93 -16.13
N GLN A 257 -6.12 -0.38 -16.40
CA GLN A 257 -7.35 -1.13 -16.16
C GLN A 257 -7.75 -1.02 -14.69
N ASP A 258 -9.01 -0.62 -14.44
CA ASP A 258 -9.62 -0.52 -13.11
C ASP A 258 -8.85 0.40 -12.12
N GLY A 259 -8.05 1.36 -12.61
CA GLY A 259 -7.25 2.21 -11.74
C GLY A 259 -6.32 3.21 -12.42
N LYS A 260 -5.31 3.67 -11.66
CA LYS A 260 -4.25 4.57 -12.11
C LYS A 260 -2.89 4.07 -11.64
N ARG A 261 -1.84 4.34 -12.41
CA ARG A 261 -0.45 4.23 -11.97
C ARG A 261 0.09 5.61 -11.63
N LEU A 262 0.62 5.78 -10.43
CA LEU A 262 1.32 7.00 -10.03
C LEU A 262 2.80 6.81 -10.32
N LYS A 263 3.45 7.85 -10.83
CA LYS A 263 4.89 7.85 -11.09
C LYS A 263 5.53 9.17 -10.66
N PHE A 264 6.66 9.08 -9.97
CA PHE A 264 7.50 10.18 -9.56
C PHE A 264 8.97 9.83 -9.84
N THR A 265 9.75 10.81 -10.29
CA THR A 265 11.20 10.69 -10.41
C THR A 265 11.81 11.89 -9.67
N PRO A 266 12.70 11.66 -8.69
CA PRO A 266 13.39 12.75 -7.99
C PRO A 266 14.11 13.70 -8.97
N GLY A 267 13.99 15.01 -8.72
CA GLY A 267 14.74 16.00 -9.51
C GLY A 267 16.24 15.99 -9.20
N GLU A 268 16.58 15.62 -7.97
CA GLU A 268 17.95 15.50 -7.47
C GLU A 268 18.21 14.09 -6.95
N ASN A 269 19.48 13.74 -6.80
CA ASN A 269 19.86 12.45 -6.23
C ASN A 269 19.31 12.34 -4.81
N LEU A 270 18.69 11.21 -4.54
CA LEU A 270 18.38 10.79 -3.19
C LEU A 270 19.68 10.38 -2.49
N LYS A 271 19.66 10.43 -1.16
CA LYS A 271 20.84 10.14 -0.35
C LYS A 271 21.00 8.63 -0.19
N ASP A 272 22.18 8.20 0.21
CA ASP A 272 22.38 6.82 0.66
C ASP A 272 21.53 6.55 1.92
N GLY A 273 20.94 5.35 2.00
CA GLY A 273 20.12 4.90 3.13
C GLY A 273 18.64 4.65 2.80
N GLU A 274 17.86 4.45 3.87
CA GLU A 274 16.42 4.12 3.78
C GLU A 274 15.60 5.35 3.37
N HIS A 275 14.74 5.14 2.37
CA HIS A 275 13.74 6.09 1.88
C HIS A 275 12.34 5.50 2.05
N THR A 276 11.39 6.34 2.44
CA THR A 276 10.00 5.93 2.71
C THR A 276 9.04 6.60 1.74
N VAL A 277 8.04 5.85 1.27
CA VAL A 277 6.99 6.36 0.39
C VAL A 277 5.63 6.12 1.03
N GLU A 278 4.79 7.14 1.00
CA GLU A 278 3.41 7.11 1.48
C GLU A 278 2.48 7.59 0.36
N VAL A 279 1.41 6.85 0.09
CA VAL A 279 0.41 7.22 -0.93
C VAL A 279 -0.98 7.18 -0.33
N HIS A 280 -1.74 8.24 -0.57
CA HIS A 280 -3.15 8.35 -0.19
C HIS A 280 -4.00 8.29 -1.45
N ALA A 281 -5.03 7.45 -1.42
CA ALA A 281 -5.97 7.35 -2.52
C ALA A 281 -7.39 7.15 -2.02
N VAL A 282 -8.33 7.61 -2.86
CA VAL A 282 -9.76 7.49 -2.64
C VAL A 282 -10.37 6.61 -3.74
N ASN A 283 -11.22 5.66 -3.35
CA ASN A 283 -12.14 5.00 -4.25
C ASN A 283 -13.52 5.66 -4.09
N LYS A 284 -13.93 6.47 -5.06
CA LYS A 284 -15.24 7.09 -5.06
C LYS A 284 -16.27 6.13 -5.63
N LYS A 285 -17.18 5.67 -4.77
CA LYS A 285 -18.20 4.67 -5.11
C LYS A 285 -19.47 4.94 -4.33
N VAL A 286 -20.64 4.68 -4.93
CA VAL A 286 -21.96 4.83 -4.28
C VAL A 286 -22.17 6.17 -3.56
N ASN A 287 -21.67 7.27 -4.14
CA ASN A 287 -21.69 8.63 -3.58
C ASN A 287 -20.97 8.79 -2.23
N LYS A 288 -20.06 7.87 -1.90
CA LYS A 288 -19.13 7.94 -0.79
C LYS A 288 -17.70 7.87 -1.31
N ASN A 289 -16.77 8.31 -0.47
CA ASN A 289 -15.34 8.28 -0.75
C ASN A 289 -14.71 7.34 0.26
N PHE A 290 -14.12 6.24 -0.21
CA PHE A 290 -13.42 5.28 0.64
C PHE A 290 -11.92 5.52 0.52
N GLU A 291 -11.30 5.96 1.60
CA GLU A 291 -9.89 6.32 1.63
C GLU A 291 -9.07 5.19 2.22
N ASP A 292 -7.95 4.88 1.57
CA ASP A 292 -6.93 3.99 2.10
C ASP A 292 -5.55 4.55 1.78
N LEU A 293 -4.57 4.13 2.56
CA LEU A 293 -3.18 4.54 2.42
C LEU A 293 -2.28 3.33 2.19
N TYR A 294 -1.11 3.61 1.62
CA TYR A 294 -0.08 2.60 1.39
C TYR A 294 1.28 3.16 1.74
N PHE A 295 2.07 2.33 2.43
CA PHE A 295 3.40 2.66 2.90
C PHE A 295 4.36 1.56 2.47
N TRP A 296 5.51 1.95 1.94
CA TRP A 296 6.63 1.06 1.71
C TRP A 296 7.95 1.81 1.89
N SER A 297 9.04 1.08 2.03
CA SER A 297 10.39 1.66 2.01
C SER A 297 11.29 0.96 1.00
N PHE A 298 12.37 1.63 0.62
CA PHE A 298 13.47 1.06 -0.15
C PHE A 298 14.78 1.68 0.33
N GLU A 299 15.90 1.04 0.02
CA GLU A 299 17.22 1.52 0.44
C GLU A 299 18.05 1.87 -0.80
N ILE A 300 18.65 3.05 -0.80
CA ILE A 300 19.69 3.39 -1.76
C ILE A 300 21.02 2.99 -1.17
N ARG A 301 21.76 2.17 -1.91
CA ARG A 301 23.17 1.87 -1.71
C ARG A 301 23.94 2.28 -2.94
N ALA A 302 24.44 3.52 -2.93
CA ALA A 302 25.24 4.01 -4.04
C ALA A 302 26.45 3.08 -4.25
N SER A 303 26.60 2.55 -5.46
CA SER A 303 27.85 1.89 -5.83
C SER A 303 28.85 2.97 -6.24
N TYR A 304 30.09 2.89 -5.79
CA TYR A 304 31.10 3.87 -6.20
C TYR A 304 31.68 3.51 -7.58
N PRO A 305 31.92 4.48 -8.49
CA PRO A 305 32.81 4.25 -9.62
C PRO A 305 34.22 3.92 -9.12
N VAL A 306 34.90 3.01 -9.79
CA VAL A 306 36.29 2.62 -9.50
C VAL A 306 37.09 2.60 -10.79
N VAL A 307 38.41 2.81 -10.71
CA VAL A 307 39.31 2.56 -11.85
C VAL A 307 39.48 1.05 -12.03
N VAL A 308 39.14 0.57 -13.22
CA VAL A 308 39.23 -0.84 -13.62
C VAL A 308 40.61 -1.14 -14.19
N SER A 309 41.13 -0.26 -15.04
CA SER A 309 42.46 -0.40 -15.66
C SER A 309 42.96 0.93 -16.21
N THR A 310 44.29 1.06 -16.29
CA THR A 310 44.98 2.18 -16.95
C THR A 310 45.90 1.68 -18.08
N THR A 311 46.24 2.56 -19.00
CA THR A 311 47.34 2.41 -19.95
C THR A 311 48.07 3.75 -20.02
N PRO A 312 49.36 3.83 -19.69
CA PRO A 312 50.22 2.78 -19.15
C PRO A 312 49.67 2.13 -17.87
N SER A 313 50.04 0.87 -17.64
CA SER A 313 49.70 0.17 -16.39
C SER A 313 50.51 0.76 -15.22
N ASP A 314 50.00 0.61 -13.99
CA ASP A 314 50.78 0.98 -12.79
C ASP A 314 52.18 0.35 -12.82
N LYS A 315 53.21 1.18 -12.62
CA LYS A 315 54.65 0.83 -12.67
C LYS A 315 55.15 0.29 -14.02
N GLU A 316 54.45 0.57 -15.12
CA GLU A 316 54.96 0.25 -16.46
C GLU A 316 56.24 1.03 -16.76
N GLN A 317 57.25 0.34 -17.30
CA GLN A 317 58.56 0.92 -17.61
C GLN A 317 58.75 1.01 -19.12
N GLY A 318 59.57 1.97 -19.57
CA GLY A 318 59.87 2.14 -20.99
C GLY A 318 58.70 2.66 -21.81
N VAL A 319 57.79 3.40 -21.16
CA VAL A 319 56.67 4.09 -21.80
C VAL A 319 57.21 5.19 -22.72
N ASP A 320 56.69 5.25 -23.95
CA ASP A 320 57.04 6.33 -24.89
C ASP A 320 56.39 7.64 -24.45
N ILE A 321 57.11 8.76 -24.50
CA ILE A 321 56.62 10.08 -24.07
C ILE A 321 55.37 10.55 -24.86
N SER A 322 55.12 10.00 -26.04
CA SER A 322 53.92 10.29 -26.84
C SER A 322 52.73 9.37 -26.53
N THR A 323 52.85 8.47 -25.54
CA THR A 323 51.79 7.52 -25.18
C THR A 323 50.61 8.24 -24.54
N ASP A 324 49.41 8.02 -25.09
CA ASP A 324 48.17 8.48 -24.46
C ASP A 324 47.92 7.77 -23.12
N ILE A 325 47.36 8.50 -22.14
CA ILE A 325 46.90 7.91 -20.89
C ILE A 325 45.45 7.48 -21.05
N VAL A 326 45.16 6.18 -20.99
CA VAL A 326 43.81 5.62 -21.08
C VAL A 326 43.36 5.14 -19.71
N ILE A 327 42.22 5.63 -19.22
CA ILE A 327 41.64 5.23 -17.93
C ILE A 327 40.27 4.61 -18.22
N THR A 328 40.05 3.39 -17.72
CA THR A 328 38.75 2.70 -17.81
C THR A 328 38.12 2.58 -16.43
N PHE A 329 36.89 3.08 -16.28
CA PHE A 329 36.11 3.06 -15.06
C PHE A 329 35.06 1.93 -15.06
N SER A 330 34.54 1.58 -13.88
CA SER A 330 33.47 0.58 -13.74
C SER A 330 32.12 1.10 -14.26
N LYS A 331 31.94 2.42 -14.28
CA LYS A 331 30.69 3.13 -14.59
C LYS A 331 30.89 4.22 -15.64
N GLU A 332 29.77 4.66 -16.21
CA GLU A 332 29.76 5.84 -17.06
C GLU A 332 30.04 7.09 -16.20
N MET A 333 31.01 7.89 -16.61
CA MET A 333 31.52 9.01 -15.82
C MET A 333 30.96 10.35 -16.27
N ASP A 334 30.84 11.30 -15.33
CA ASP A 334 30.62 12.69 -15.70
C ASP A 334 31.90 13.24 -16.33
N ARG A 335 31.85 13.46 -17.65
CA ARG A 335 32.98 13.95 -18.44
C ARG A 335 33.49 15.31 -17.95
N GLY A 336 32.63 16.14 -17.37
CA GLY A 336 33.03 17.44 -16.82
C GLY A 336 33.83 17.34 -15.52
N SER A 337 33.68 16.22 -14.79
CA SER A 337 34.42 15.96 -13.57
C SER A 337 35.88 15.55 -13.81
N ILE A 338 36.27 15.22 -15.05
CA ILE A 338 37.64 14.86 -15.43
C ILE A 338 38.32 16.05 -16.11
N ASN A 339 39.27 16.67 -15.40
CA ASN A 339 40.01 17.85 -15.83
C ASN A 339 41.33 17.96 -15.06
N GLU A 340 42.11 19.02 -15.31
CA GLU A 340 43.43 19.26 -14.69
C GLU A 340 43.38 19.44 -13.16
N GLY A 341 42.21 19.66 -12.56
CA GLY A 341 42.04 19.71 -11.12
C GLY A 341 41.72 18.36 -10.48
N THR A 342 41.39 17.34 -11.28
CA THR A 342 40.94 16.03 -10.80
C THR A 342 41.75 14.86 -11.34
N VAL A 343 42.57 15.09 -12.36
CA VAL A 343 43.65 14.19 -12.80
C VAL A 343 44.96 14.97 -12.70
N LEU A 344 45.79 14.58 -11.74
CA LEU A 344 47.01 15.28 -11.37
C LEU A 344 48.23 14.50 -11.86
N PHE A 345 49.26 15.20 -12.31
CA PHE A 345 50.54 14.63 -12.71
C PHE A 345 51.62 15.12 -11.74
N ASP A 346 52.52 14.23 -11.35
CA ASP A 346 53.75 14.57 -10.64
C ASP A 346 54.96 13.91 -11.35
N PRO A 347 55.88 14.70 -11.94
CA PRO A 347 55.87 16.16 -12.06
C PRO A 347 54.66 16.74 -12.83
N PRO A 348 54.23 17.98 -12.54
CA PRO A 348 53.07 18.60 -13.19
C PRO A 348 53.32 18.95 -14.65
N LEU A 349 52.30 18.71 -15.50
CA LEU A 349 52.30 19.11 -16.91
C LEU A 349 52.35 20.64 -17.06
N GLN A 350 53.01 21.12 -18.12
CA GLN A 350 53.03 22.54 -18.52
C GLN A 350 51.96 22.84 -19.59
N GLY A 351 51.73 21.92 -20.53
CA GLY A 351 50.78 22.05 -21.64
C GLY A 351 49.36 21.57 -21.33
N GLY A 352 49.22 20.64 -20.38
CA GLY A 352 47.93 20.02 -20.04
C GLY A 352 47.51 18.92 -21.04
N PHE A 353 46.26 18.46 -20.95
CA PHE A 353 45.76 17.35 -21.76
C PHE A 353 44.36 17.61 -22.34
N THR A 354 44.04 16.90 -23.42
CA THR A 354 42.68 16.82 -23.98
C THR A 354 42.05 15.47 -23.70
N THR A 355 40.72 15.42 -23.61
CA THR A 355 39.98 14.18 -23.34
C THR A 355 39.20 13.72 -24.57
N SER A 356 39.24 12.42 -24.83
CA SER A 356 38.30 11.75 -25.72
C SER A 356 37.68 10.55 -25.02
N TRP A 357 36.43 10.23 -25.35
CA TRP A 357 35.65 9.22 -24.63
C TRP A 357 35.12 8.16 -25.58
N ASP A 358 35.05 6.94 -25.08
CA ASP A 358 34.34 5.88 -25.77
C ASP A 358 32.82 6.11 -25.77
N ALA A 359 32.09 5.31 -26.56
CA ALA A 359 30.65 5.44 -26.69
C ALA A 359 29.88 5.12 -25.40
N SER A 360 30.46 4.29 -24.51
CA SER A 360 29.84 3.95 -23.22
C SER A 360 30.13 4.99 -22.12
N GLY A 361 31.04 5.94 -22.37
CA GLY A 361 31.45 6.94 -21.40
C GLY A 361 32.18 6.36 -20.18
N LYS A 362 32.74 5.15 -20.32
CA LYS A 362 33.51 4.46 -19.26
C LYS A 362 35.00 4.55 -19.45
N THR A 363 35.46 4.77 -20.68
CA THR A 363 36.88 4.86 -20.99
C THR A 363 37.20 6.25 -21.51
N VAL A 364 38.13 6.92 -20.84
CA VAL A 364 38.69 8.20 -21.26
C VAL A 364 40.12 7.99 -21.75
N THR A 365 40.44 8.62 -22.87
CA THR A 365 41.80 8.76 -23.38
C THR A 365 42.22 10.21 -23.20
N LEU A 366 43.30 10.41 -22.44
CA LEU A 366 43.97 11.68 -22.22
C LEU A 366 45.14 11.78 -23.20
N THR A 367 45.07 12.76 -24.09
CA THR A 367 46.15 13.06 -25.03
C THR A 367 46.85 14.32 -24.57
N LEU A 368 48.11 14.19 -24.17
CA LEU A 368 48.96 15.31 -23.77
C LEU A 368 49.12 16.28 -24.95
N THR A 369 49.05 17.57 -24.65
CA THR A 369 49.09 18.59 -25.71
C THR A 369 50.50 18.95 -26.15
N ASP A 370 51.50 18.79 -25.27
CA ASP A 370 52.91 19.05 -25.56
C ASP A 370 53.86 18.02 -24.91
N PRO A 371 53.77 16.73 -25.30
CA PRO A 371 54.47 15.64 -24.64
C PRO A 371 56.00 15.79 -24.61
N GLU A 372 56.60 16.41 -25.64
CA GLU A 372 58.07 16.61 -25.69
C GLU A 372 58.58 17.64 -24.69
N HIS A 373 57.71 18.54 -24.19
CA HIS A 373 58.05 19.51 -23.15
C HIS A 373 57.47 19.14 -21.78
N ASP A 374 56.40 18.33 -21.76
CA ASP A 374 55.73 17.89 -20.56
C ASP A 374 56.40 16.65 -19.92
N LEU A 375 56.97 15.75 -20.74
CA LEU A 375 57.58 14.50 -20.28
C LEU A 375 59.08 14.42 -20.60
N GLU A 376 59.91 14.44 -19.56
CA GLU A 376 61.36 14.25 -19.67
C GLU A 376 61.72 12.76 -19.81
N PHE A 377 62.74 12.46 -20.63
CA PHE A 377 63.23 11.10 -20.80
C PHE A 377 63.88 10.58 -19.51
N LEU A 378 63.61 9.31 -19.18
CA LEU A 378 64.16 8.61 -18.01
C LEU A 378 63.71 9.18 -16.65
N GLU A 379 62.58 9.89 -16.63
CA GLU A 379 61.95 10.38 -15.40
C GLU A 379 60.71 9.56 -15.08
N ASP A 380 60.42 9.40 -13.78
CA ASP A 380 59.21 8.73 -13.29
C ASP A 380 58.08 9.76 -13.17
N TYR A 381 56.88 9.38 -13.65
CA TYR A 381 55.67 10.20 -13.55
C TYR A 381 54.57 9.45 -12.80
N GLU A 382 53.98 10.09 -11.81
CA GLU A 382 52.79 9.63 -11.11
C GLU A 382 51.55 10.36 -11.65
N VAL A 383 50.51 9.61 -11.97
CA VAL A 383 49.21 10.17 -12.40
C VAL A 383 48.17 9.77 -11.37
N THR A 384 47.60 10.74 -10.66
CA THR A 384 46.58 10.53 -9.64
C THR A 384 45.22 10.91 -10.17
N VAL A 385 44.24 10.02 -10.05
CA VAL A 385 42.83 10.33 -10.30
C VAL A 385 42.14 10.55 -8.96
N THR A 386 41.74 11.79 -8.69
CA THR A 386 41.21 12.17 -7.38
C THR A 386 39.77 11.69 -7.14
N GLU A 387 39.33 11.68 -5.87
CA GLU A 387 37.95 11.48 -5.44
C GLU A 387 36.99 12.55 -5.99
N GLY A 388 37.51 13.64 -6.55
CA GLY A 388 36.72 14.68 -7.22
C GLY A 388 36.07 14.20 -8.52
N VAL A 389 36.58 13.12 -9.13
CA VAL A 389 35.95 12.49 -10.30
C VAL A 389 34.64 11.82 -9.89
N MET A 390 33.58 12.00 -10.69
CA MET A 390 32.24 11.53 -10.39
C MET A 390 31.62 10.72 -11.53
N ASP A 391 30.75 9.77 -11.20
CA ASP A 391 29.88 9.13 -12.19
C ASP A 391 28.79 10.11 -12.69
N ILE A 392 28.05 9.73 -13.74
CA ILE A 392 26.94 10.56 -14.27
C ILE A 392 25.83 10.82 -13.25
N ASN A 393 25.81 10.07 -12.14
CA ASN A 393 24.89 10.25 -11.02
C ASN A 393 25.56 11.00 -9.87
N GLY A 394 26.70 11.67 -10.06
CA GLY A 394 27.37 12.46 -9.04
C GLY A 394 27.97 11.65 -7.87
N VAL A 395 28.13 10.33 -8.02
CA VAL A 395 28.82 9.49 -7.02
C VAL A 395 30.32 9.60 -7.27
N LYS A 396 31.09 9.98 -6.24
CA LYS A 396 32.55 10.16 -6.30
C LYS A 396 33.32 8.85 -6.51
N LEU A 397 34.53 8.94 -7.05
CA LEU A 397 35.46 7.82 -7.24
C LEU A 397 35.86 7.17 -5.91
N ASP A 398 35.82 5.84 -5.88
CA ASP A 398 36.41 4.99 -4.83
C ASP A 398 37.70 4.39 -5.38
N GLY A 399 38.82 4.96 -4.95
CA GLY A 399 40.12 4.63 -5.49
C GLY A 399 40.68 3.28 -5.04
N ASP A 400 40.44 2.90 -3.79
CA ASP A 400 41.01 1.71 -3.16
C ASP A 400 40.02 0.52 -3.08
N ARG A 401 38.77 0.75 -3.52
CA ARG A 401 37.66 -0.20 -3.54
C ARG A 401 37.17 -0.60 -2.14
N ASP A 402 37.37 0.26 -1.14
CA ASP A 402 36.90 0.04 0.22
C ASP A 402 35.43 0.44 0.45
N GLY A 403 34.80 1.03 -0.57
CA GLY A 403 33.43 1.53 -0.51
C GLY A 403 33.33 2.97 -0.01
N LYS A 404 34.39 3.78 -0.10
CA LYS A 404 34.37 5.22 0.20
C LYS A 404 35.01 6.05 -0.92
N PRO A 405 34.63 7.34 -1.03
CA PRO A 405 35.31 8.25 -1.94
C PRO A 405 36.79 8.45 -1.56
N GLU A 406 37.71 8.08 -2.45
CA GLU A 406 39.16 8.20 -2.27
C GLU A 406 39.89 8.35 -3.62
N ASP A 407 41.09 8.93 -3.59
CA ASP A 407 41.98 9.08 -4.76
C ASP A 407 42.58 7.72 -5.19
N VAL A 408 43.01 7.58 -6.44
CA VAL A 408 43.70 6.39 -6.99
C VAL A 408 44.91 6.71 -7.84
#